data_AF-A0A9D9M081-F1
#
_entry.id   AF-A0A9D9M081-F1
#
_cell.length_a   1.000
_cell.length_b   1.000
_cell.length_c   1.000
_cell.angle_alpha   90.00
_cell.angle_beta   90.00
_cell.angle_gamma   90.00
#
_symmetry.space_group_name_H-M   'P 1'
#
loop_
_entity.id
_entity.type
_entity.pdbx_description
1 polymer ?
#
loop_
_entity_poly.entity_id
_entity_poly.type
_entity_poly.pdbx_seq_one_letter_code
_entity_poly.pdbx_strand_id
1 'polypeptide(L)'
;MDTLTPEQRHKNMSHIRSTNTSLEKSLRSQLFRCGFRFRKNDARYEGKPDIVLPHYHAMIFVNGCFWHAHGCSKFVLPKTNTDFWKNKLEKNRERDEKTYSRLIDEGWRVCIVWECAITGRNKKDRLADAAEKIAWWLEEEPHELRVEISDDADMIVC
;
A
#
# COMPACT_ATOMS: atom_id res chain seq x y z
N MET A 1 15.02 -22.08 6.88
CA MET A 1 14.20 -23.28 7.05
C MET A 1 12.76 -22.81 7.01
N ASP A 2 11.90 -23.42 6.21
CA ASP A 2 10.46 -23.12 6.22
C ASP A 2 9.91 -23.59 7.57
N THR A 3 9.37 -22.67 8.36
CA THR A 3 8.93 -22.98 9.73
C THR A 3 7.52 -23.56 9.78
N LEU A 4 6.84 -23.67 8.62
CA LEU A 4 5.47 -24.14 8.50
C LEU A 4 5.37 -25.43 7.70
N THR A 5 4.49 -26.34 8.11
CA THR A 5 4.14 -27.53 7.32
C THR A 5 3.37 -27.13 6.05
N PRO A 6 3.30 -28.01 5.03
CA PRO A 6 2.48 -27.77 3.84
C PRO A 6 1.01 -27.46 4.17
N GLU A 7 0.37 -28.15 5.13
CA GLU A 7 -1.02 -27.83 5.51
C GLU A 7 -1.13 -26.47 6.21
N GLN A 8 -0.18 -26.12 7.08
CA GLN A 8 -0.15 -24.81 7.74
C GLN A 8 0.04 -23.68 6.72
N ARG A 9 0.91 -23.89 5.72
CA ARG A 9 1.14 -22.96 4.62
C ARG A 9 -0.12 -22.82 3.76
N HIS A 10 -0.75 -23.92 3.39
CA HIS A 10 -2.01 -23.90 2.63
C HIS A 10 -3.11 -23.14 3.39
N LYS A 11 -3.29 -23.43 4.68
CA LYS A 11 -4.25 -22.73 5.55
C LYS A 11 -3.94 -21.24 5.65
N ASN A 12 -2.68 -20.86 5.88
CA ASN A 12 -2.27 -19.45 5.90
C ASN A 12 -2.57 -18.75 4.59
N MET A 13 -2.22 -19.35 3.45
CA MET A 13 -2.50 -18.79 2.13
C MET A 13 -4.00 -18.62 1.87
N SER A 14 -4.83 -19.56 2.33
CA SER A 14 -6.30 -19.47 2.18
C SER A 14 -6.94 -18.34 3.00
N HIS A 15 -6.28 -17.86 4.05
CA HIS A 15 -6.76 -16.77 4.90
C HIS A 15 -6.33 -15.38 4.40
N ILE A 16 -5.40 -15.32 3.42
CA ILE A 16 -4.93 -14.06 2.84
C ILE A 16 -6.03 -13.50 1.94
N ARG A 17 -6.61 -12.36 2.36
CA ARG A 17 -7.64 -11.66 1.60
C ARG A 17 -7.00 -10.69 0.61
N SER A 18 -7.55 -10.63 -0.59
CA SER A 18 -7.13 -9.69 -1.64
C SER A 18 -7.66 -8.26 -1.45
N THR A 19 -8.68 -8.07 -0.61
CA THR A 19 -9.27 -6.76 -0.30
C THR A 19 -9.77 -6.72 1.14
N ASN A 20 -10.00 -5.52 1.67
CA ASN A 20 -10.44 -5.31 3.05
C ASN A 20 -9.51 -5.95 4.09
N THR A 21 -8.21 -5.87 3.81
CA THR A 21 -7.16 -6.22 4.75
C THR A 21 -7.25 -5.35 6.01
N SER A 22 -6.64 -5.81 7.10
CA SER A 22 -6.56 -5.03 8.34
C SER A 22 -5.80 -3.71 8.14
N LEU A 23 -4.87 -3.67 7.19
CA LEU A 23 -4.08 -2.50 6.81
C LEU A 23 -4.98 -1.42 6.21
N GLU A 24 -5.69 -1.76 5.13
CA GLU A 24 -6.65 -0.86 4.49
C GLU A 24 -7.67 -0.31 5.48
N LYS A 25 -8.21 -1.17 6.35
CA LYS A 25 -9.21 -0.74 7.35
C LYS A 25 -8.62 0.25 8.34
N SER A 26 -7.36 0.06 8.75
CA SER A 26 -6.69 0.94 9.70
C SER A 26 -6.47 2.33 9.10
N LEU A 27 -5.95 2.40 7.87
CA LEU A 27 -5.73 3.67 7.17
C LEU A 27 -7.06 4.38 6.86
N ARG A 28 -8.06 3.65 6.35
CA ARG A 28 -9.40 4.20 6.11
C ARG A 28 -10.04 4.79 7.35
N SER A 29 -9.93 4.10 8.49
CA SER A 29 -10.44 4.58 9.77
C SER A 29 -9.76 5.89 10.17
N GLN A 30 -8.45 5.99 9.99
CA GLN A 30 -7.71 7.20 10.30
C GLN A 30 -8.10 8.37 9.38
N LEU A 31 -8.11 8.17 8.07
CA LEU A 31 -8.53 9.20 7.11
C LEU A 31 -9.96 9.69 7.37
N PHE A 32 -10.87 8.78 7.72
CA PHE A 32 -12.25 9.15 8.09
C PHE A 32 -12.29 10.03 9.35
N ARG A 33 -11.43 9.77 10.34
CA ARG A 33 -11.31 10.61 11.57
C ARG A 33 -10.74 11.99 11.26
N CYS A 34 -9.86 12.09 10.27
CA CYS A 34 -9.34 13.36 9.75
C CYS A 34 -10.38 14.12 8.88
N GLY A 35 -11.60 13.59 8.70
CA GLY A 35 -12.67 14.27 7.97
C GLY A 35 -12.80 13.89 6.49
N PHE A 36 -11.88 13.10 5.94
CA PHE A 36 -11.95 12.70 4.54
C PHE A 36 -13.13 11.78 4.24
N ARG A 37 -13.71 11.97 3.06
CA ARG A 37 -14.79 11.13 2.51
C ARG A 37 -14.29 10.48 1.22
N PHE A 38 -14.41 9.16 1.18
CA PHE A 38 -13.83 8.36 0.10
C PHE A 38 -14.74 7.19 -0.28
N ARG A 39 -14.52 6.68 -1.50
CA ARG A 39 -15.00 5.36 -1.93
C ARG A 39 -13.91 4.34 -1.61
N LYS A 40 -14.29 3.09 -1.35
CA LYS A 40 -13.34 2.01 -1.03
C LYS A 40 -13.39 0.92 -2.09
N ASN A 41 -12.24 0.34 -2.44
CA ASN A 41 -12.15 -0.85 -3.30
C ASN A 41 -12.97 -0.69 -4.61
N ASP A 42 -12.83 0.47 -5.27
CA ASP A 42 -13.68 0.85 -6.40
C ASP A 42 -13.25 0.13 -7.69
N ALA A 43 -14.05 -0.86 -8.11
CA ALA A 43 -13.74 -1.72 -9.25
C ALA A 43 -13.92 -1.05 -10.62
N ARG A 44 -14.36 0.21 -10.65
CA ARG A 44 -14.48 0.99 -11.89
C ARG A 44 -13.12 1.44 -12.43
N TYR A 45 -12.10 1.48 -11.59
CA TYR A 45 -10.76 1.94 -11.95
C TYR A 45 -9.76 0.78 -11.99
N GLU A 46 -8.77 0.91 -12.86
CA GLU A 46 -7.69 -0.08 -13.00
C GLU A 46 -6.91 -0.21 -11.68
N GLY A 47 -6.45 -1.42 -11.37
CA GLY A 47 -5.82 -1.74 -10.08
C GLY A 47 -6.77 -1.80 -8.89
N LYS A 48 -8.04 -1.41 -9.04
CA LYS A 48 -9.06 -1.39 -7.98
C LYS A 48 -8.55 -0.68 -6.71
N PRO A 49 -8.38 0.65 -6.75
CA PRO A 49 -7.78 1.41 -5.66
C PRO A 49 -8.49 1.14 -4.32
N ASP A 50 -7.70 1.02 -3.26
CA ASP A 50 -8.23 0.77 -1.91
C ASP A 50 -9.10 1.93 -1.43
N ILE A 51 -8.70 3.15 -1.79
CA ILE A 51 -9.35 4.40 -1.44
C ILE A 51 -9.37 5.31 -2.67
N VAL A 52 -10.55 5.84 -3.01
CA VAL A 52 -10.72 6.86 -4.05
C VAL A 52 -11.31 8.10 -3.40
N LEU A 53 -10.69 9.25 -3.66
CA LEU A 53 -11.04 10.58 -3.15
C LEU A 53 -11.48 11.45 -4.34
N PRO A 54 -12.76 11.37 -4.79
CA PRO A 54 -13.19 12.02 -6.02
C PRO A 54 -13.05 13.54 -5.99
N HIS A 55 -13.26 14.16 -4.83
CA HIS A 55 -13.14 15.61 -4.66
C HIS A 55 -11.73 16.13 -4.98
N TYR A 56 -10.70 15.33 -4.65
CA TYR A 56 -9.30 15.67 -4.82
C TYR A 56 -8.69 15.07 -6.10
N HIS A 57 -9.51 14.40 -6.93
CA HIS A 57 -9.04 13.62 -8.08
C HIS A 57 -7.89 12.66 -7.73
N ALA A 58 -7.99 11.98 -6.59
CA ALA A 58 -6.91 11.19 -6.01
C ALA A 58 -7.29 9.73 -5.71
N MET A 59 -6.32 8.83 -5.85
CA MET A 59 -6.42 7.40 -5.57
C MET A 59 -5.29 6.96 -4.64
N ILE A 60 -5.60 6.09 -3.68
CA ILE A 60 -4.63 5.55 -2.73
C ILE A 60 -4.62 4.02 -2.81
N PHE A 61 -3.41 3.48 -2.94
CA PHE A 61 -3.11 2.05 -2.92
C PHE A 61 -2.37 1.68 -1.64
N VAL A 62 -2.81 0.63 -0.96
CA VAL A 62 -2.21 0.13 0.29
C VAL A 62 -1.45 -1.16 -0.02
N ASN A 63 -0.17 -1.03 -0.32
CA ASN A 63 0.64 -2.14 -0.80
C ASN A 63 1.24 -2.95 0.35
N GLY A 64 0.99 -4.26 0.35
CA GLY A 64 1.69 -5.20 1.21
C GLY A 64 3.16 -5.33 0.78
N CYS A 65 4.11 -5.10 1.68
CA CYS A 65 5.54 -5.11 1.34
C CYS A 65 6.00 -6.43 0.71
N PHE A 66 5.43 -7.56 1.16
CA PHE A 66 5.72 -8.86 0.58
C PHE A 66 5.22 -9.02 -0.87
N TRP A 67 3.95 -8.68 -1.14
CA TRP A 67 3.28 -8.97 -2.42
C TRP A 67 3.74 -8.11 -3.59
N HIS A 68 4.29 -6.94 -3.26
CA HIS A 68 4.77 -5.94 -4.21
C HIS A 68 6.30 -5.76 -4.11
N ALA A 69 7.00 -6.71 -3.47
CA ALA A 69 8.46 -6.77 -3.38
C ALA A 69 9.13 -5.45 -2.94
N HIS A 70 8.63 -4.85 -1.87
CA HIS A 70 9.20 -3.62 -1.31
C HIS A 70 10.60 -3.86 -0.74
N GLY A 71 11.50 -2.90 -0.85
CA GLY A 71 12.90 -3.02 -0.39
C GLY A 71 13.11 -3.03 1.13
N CYS A 72 12.05 -3.08 1.93
CA CYS A 72 12.15 -2.99 3.40
C CYS A 72 12.32 -4.36 4.08
N SER A 73 12.61 -4.32 5.38
CA SER A 73 12.79 -5.51 6.25
C SER A 73 11.59 -6.48 6.32
N LYS A 74 10.39 -6.06 5.88
CA LYS A 74 9.21 -6.93 5.80
C LYS A 74 9.18 -7.82 4.56
N PHE A 75 10.03 -7.54 3.58
CA PHE A 75 10.18 -8.38 2.41
C PHE A 75 11.27 -9.41 2.63
N VAL A 76 10.91 -10.68 2.51
CA VAL A 76 11.85 -11.79 2.49
C VAL A 76 11.46 -12.72 1.36
N LEU A 77 12.35 -12.91 0.40
CA LEU A 77 12.13 -13.84 -0.70
C LEU A 77 12.04 -15.27 -0.14
N PRO A 78 10.96 -16.03 -0.42
CA PRO A 78 10.84 -17.40 0.06
C PRO A 78 11.96 -18.28 -0.52
N LYS A 79 12.60 -19.06 0.38
CA LYS A 79 13.64 -20.03 0.01
C LYS A 79 13.08 -21.28 -0.68
N THR A 80 11.77 -21.49 -0.59
CA THR A 80 11.04 -22.59 -1.25
C THR A 80 10.32 -22.05 -2.48
N ASN A 81 10.44 -22.75 -3.61
CA ASN A 81 9.82 -22.36 -4.89
C ASN A 81 10.22 -20.94 -5.33
N THR A 82 11.51 -20.62 -5.19
CA THR A 82 12.05 -19.26 -5.35
C THR A 82 11.78 -18.68 -6.73
N ASP A 83 11.94 -19.46 -7.80
CA ASP A 83 11.74 -18.96 -9.17
C ASP A 83 10.27 -18.60 -9.43
N PHE A 84 9.33 -19.40 -8.92
CA PHE A 84 7.91 -19.05 -8.96
C PHE A 84 7.64 -17.74 -8.24
N TRP A 85 8.19 -17.55 -7.04
CA TRP A 85 7.99 -16.33 -6.26
C TRP A 85 8.61 -15.11 -6.93
N LYS A 86 9.85 -15.21 -7.44
CA LYS A 86 10.49 -14.13 -8.21
C LYS A 86 9.63 -13.70 -9.38
N ASN A 87 9.25 -14.65 -10.25
CA ASN A 87 8.43 -14.37 -11.43
C ASN A 87 7.06 -13.78 -11.07
N LYS A 88 6.45 -14.26 -9.98
CA LYS A 88 5.14 -13.75 -9.52
C LYS A 88 5.25 -12.32 -9.00
N LEU A 89 6.26 -12.03 -8.20
CA LEU A 89 6.46 -10.71 -7.59
C LEU A 89 6.87 -9.67 -8.63
N GLU A 90 7.71 -10.04 -9.59
CA GLU A 90 8.10 -9.19 -10.72
C GLU A 90 6.87 -8.82 -11.57
N LYS A 91 6.05 -9.80 -11.94
CA LYS A 91 4.80 -9.55 -12.67
C LYS A 91 3.81 -8.66 -11.92
N ASN A 92 3.75 -8.78 -10.59
CA ASN A 92 2.93 -7.88 -9.78
C ASN A 92 3.45 -6.46 -9.87
N ARG A 93 4.75 -6.24 -9.61
CA ARG A 93 5.39 -4.92 -9.70
C ARG A 93 5.21 -4.28 -11.09
N GLU A 94 5.43 -5.04 -12.15
CA GLU A 94 5.22 -4.54 -13.52
C GLU A 94 3.78 -4.12 -13.78
N ARG A 95 2.80 -4.87 -13.25
CA ARG A 95 1.38 -4.53 -13.38
C ARG A 95 1.06 -3.26 -12.59
N ASP A 96 1.58 -3.13 -11.39
CA ASP A 96 1.32 -1.99 -10.53
C ASP A 96 1.86 -0.71 -11.15
N GLU A 97 3.13 -0.71 -11.60
CA GLU A 97 3.73 0.46 -12.26
C GLU A 97 2.93 0.86 -13.52
N LYS A 98 2.53 -0.11 -14.36
CA LYS A 98 1.67 0.19 -15.52
C LYS A 98 0.34 0.81 -15.13
N THR A 99 -0.27 0.30 -14.05
CA THR A 99 -1.54 0.81 -13.54
C THR A 99 -1.37 2.25 -13.03
N TYR A 100 -0.32 2.52 -12.25
CA TYR A 100 -0.06 3.84 -11.69
C TYR A 100 0.23 4.85 -12.78
N SER A 101 1.10 4.52 -13.74
CA SER A 101 1.39 5.39 -14.89
C SER A 101 0.12 5.74 -15.66
N ARG A 102 -0.73 4.75 -15.95
CA ARG A 102 -1.98 5.00 -16.67
C ARG A 102 -2.94 5.90 -15.91
N LEU A 103 -3.09 5.70 -14.60
CA LEU A 103 -3.95 6.55 -13.79
C LEU A 103 -3.43 7.99 -13.76
N ILE A 104 -2.12 8.18 -13.66
CA ILE A 104 -1.48 9.51 -13.74
C ILE A 104 -1.71 10.13 -15.12
N ASP A 105 -1.57 9.36 -16.21
CA ASP A 105 -1.84 9.82 -17.58
C ASP A 105 -3.32 10.20 -17.80
N GLU A 106 -4.24 9.53 -17.09
CA GLU A 106 -5.67 9.86 -17.03
C GLU A 106 -5.97 11.09 -16.13
N GLY A 107 -4.91 11.71 -15.57
CA GLY A 107 -4.97 12.91 -14.74
C GLY A 107 -5.19 12.64 -13.26
N TRP A 108 -5.26 11.37 -12.83
CA TRP A 108 -5.46 11.02 -11.43
C TRP A 108 -4.19 11.19 -10.63
N ARG A 109 -4.35 11.67 -9.40
CA ARG A 109 -3.27 11.69 -8.42
C ARG A 109 -3.15 10.32 -7.77
N VAL A 110 -1.95 9.77 -7.69
CA VAL A 110 -1.73 8.41 -7.15
C VAL A 110 -0.88 8.47 -5.88
N CYS A 111 -1.38 7.88 -4.81
CA CYS A 111 -0.67 7.73 -3.55
C CYS A 111 -0.46 6.25 -3.23
N ILE A 112 0.78 5.85 -2.95
CA ILE A 112 1.14 4.48 -2.59
C ILE A 112 1.56 4.45 -1.13
N VAL A 113 0.77 3.78 -0.28
CA VAL A 113 1.05 3.59 1.13
C VAL A 113 1.54 2.18 1.37
N TRP A 114 2.81 2.05 1.74
CA TRP A 114 3.41 0.75 2.02
C TRP A 114 3.03 0.24 3.41
N GLU A 115 2.83 -1.08 3.52
CA GLU A 115 2.52 -1.74 4.79
C GLU A 115 3.49 -1.35 5.90
N CYS A 116 4.80 -1.29 5.60
CA CYS A 116 5.82 -0.96 6.58
C CYS A 116 5.56 0.42 7.22
N ALA A 117 5.12 1.41 6.45
CA ALA A 117 4.88 2.77 6.94
C ALA A 117 3.79 2.80 8.01
N ILE A 118 2.78 1.94 7.91
CA ILE A 118 1.56 1.99 8.76
C ILE A 118 1.42 0.81 9.72
N THR A 119 2.50 0.06 9.94
CA THR A 119 2.54 -1.10 10.84
C THR A 119 3.79 -1.08 11.72
N GLY A 120 3.89 -2.04 12.66
CA GLY A 120 5.03 -2.16 13.57
C GLY A 120 4.80 -1.45 14.91
N ARG A 121 5.89 -1.11 15.60
CA ARG A 121 5.84 -0.31 16.84
C ARG A 121 5.22 1.05 16.54
N ASN A 122 4.50 1.61 17.50
CA ASN A 122 3.84 2.92 17.38
C ASN A 122 2.89 3.02 16.18
N LYS A 123 2.17 1.93 15.88
CA LYS A 123 1.23 1.84 14.76
C LYS A 123 0.23 3.01 14.68
N LYS A 124 -0.26 3.49 15.82
CA LYS A 124 -1.21 4.62 15.86
C LYS A 124 -0.58 5.90 15.33
N ASP A 125 0.62 6.22 15.81
CA ASP A 125 1.35 7.43 15.44
C ASP A 125 1.76 7.36 13.95
N ARG A 126 2.22 6.19 13.50
CA ARG A 126 2.50 5.90 12.09
C ARG A 126 1.29 6.10 11.16
N LEU A 127 0.11 5.69 11.61
CA LEU A 127 -1.13 5.92 10.85
C LEU A 127 -1.51 7.40 10.82
N ALA A 128 -1.30 8.12 11.92
CA ALA A 128 -1.55 9.55 12.00
C ALA A 128 -0.60 10.32 11.07
N ASP A 129 0.70 10.05 11.13
CA ASP A 129 1.72 10.61 10.23
C ASP A 129 1.41 10.32 8.76
N ALA A 130 1.04 9.08 8.42
CA ALA A 130 0.63 8.76 7.05
C ALA A 130 -0.62 9.55 6.62
N ALA A 131 -1.60 9.74 7.50
CA ALA A 131 -2.81 10.50 7.20
C ALA A 131 -2.51 12.01 7.05
N GLU A 132 -1.61 12.57 7.86
CA GLU A 132 -1.15 13.95 7.76
C GLU A 132 -0.39 14.20 6.45
N LYS A 133 0.53 13.29 6.08
CA LYS A 133 1.23 13.34 4.78
C LYS A 133 0.27 13.27 3.61
N ILE A 134 -0.73 12.40 3.69
CA ILE A 134 -1.79 12.33 2.66
C ILE A 134 -2.59 13.63 2.63
N ALA A 135 -2.97 14.18 3.78
CA ALA A 135 -3.74 15.44 3.84
C ALA A 135 -2.97 16.59 3.20
N TRP A 136 -1.71 16.77 3.59
CA TRP A 136 -0.82 17.78 3.00
C TRP A 136 -0.67 17.57 1.49
N TRP A 137 -0.39 16.34 1.06
CA TRP A 137 -0.30 16.02 -0.36
C TRP A 137 -1.58 16.40 -1.11
N LEU A 138 -2.77 16.06 -0.60
CA LEU A 138 -4.04 16.37 -1.25
C LEU A 138 -4.26 17.87 -1.51
N GLU A 139 -3.63 18.74 -0.73
CA GLU A 139 -3.71 20.20 -0.87
C GLU A 139 -2.67 20.79 -1.83
N GLU A 140 -1.57 20.07 -2.08
CA GLU A 140 -0.46 20.48 -2.95
C GLU A 140 -0.61 19.96 -4.39
N GLU A 141 0.18 20.48 -5.34
CA GLU A 141 0.17 20.11 -6.77
C GLU A 141 1.04 18.90 -7.25
N PRO A 142 1.63 18.02 -6.42
CA PRO A 142 2.30 16.82 -6.96
C PRO A 142 1.27 15.74 -7.37
N HIS A 143 1.49 15.15 -8.55
CA HIS A 143 0.66 14.09 -9.11
C HIS A 143 0.83 12.73 -8.40
N GLU A 144 1.97 12.51 -7.73
CA GLU A 144 2.27 11.24 -7.06
C GLU A 144 2.82 11.47 -5.63
N LEU A 145 2.48 10.56 -4.70
CA LEU A 145 3.09 10.44 -3.37
C LEU A 145 3.40 8.98 -3.06
N ARG A 146 4.60 8.69 -2.56
CA ARG A 146 4.95 7.38 -1.98
C ARG A 146 5.18 7.54 -0.49
N VAL A 147 4.41 6.84 0.34
CA VAL A 147 4.53 6.81 1.80
C VAL A 147 5.18 5.50 2.21
N GLU A 148 6.45 5.57 2.60
CA GLU A 148 7.25 4.46 3.10
C GLU A 148 7.94 4.81 4.42
N ILE A 149 8.51 3.80 5.10
CA ILE A 149 9.42 4.09 6.21
C ILE A 149 10.69 4.66 5.57
N SER A 150 11.03 5.91 5.90
CA SER A 150 12.42 6.36 5.76
C SER A 150 13.23 5.61 6.82
N ASP A 151 14.30 4.93 6.42
CA ASP A 151 15.28 4.41 7.38
C ASP A 151 15.95 5.54 8.20
N ASP A 152 15.74 6.79 7.78
CA ASP A 152 16.13 7.99 8.50
C ASP A 152 14.94 8.62 9.23
N ALA A 153 15.05 8.64 10.55
CA ALA A 153 14.45 9.66 11.37
C ALA A 153 15.12 11.00 11.03
N ASP A 154 14.79 11.61 9.89
CA ASP A 154 14.98 13.04 9.61
C ASP A 154 14.52 13.34 8.18
N MET A 155 13.35 13.98 8.06
CA MET A 155 13.15 15.04 7.08
C MET A 155 11.90 15.82 7.46
N ILE A 156 12.14 16.84 8.29
CA ILE A 156 11.35 18.07 8.31
C ILE A 156 11.32 18.57 6.87
N VAL A 157 10.11 18.78 6.34
CA VAL A 157 9.91 19.57 5.13
C VAL A 157 10.27 21.01 5.52
N CYS A 158 11.41 21.51 5.03
CA CYS A 158 11.71 22.94 5.02
C CYS A 158 10.91 23.62 3.92
#